data_AF-A0A2N4YL04-F1
#
_entry.id   AF-A0A2N4YL04-F1
#
_cell.length_a   1.000
_cell.length_b   1.000
_cell.length_c   1.000
_cell.angle_alpha   90.00
_cell.angle_beta   90.00
_cell.angle_gamma   90.00
#
_symmetry.space_group_name_H-M   'P 1'
#
loop_
_entity.id
_entity.type
_entity.pdbx_description
1 polymer ?
#
loop_
_entity_poly.entity_id
_entity_poly.type
_entity_poly.pdbx_seq_one_letter_code
_entity_poly.pdbx_strand_id
1 'polypeptide(L)' 'MPILILIVIGAAAGFLATRFMRVQTDVLTTIAIGIGGALLGWGILRFLVSVSGWVAAFVGAVIGAIALIWLWQKYVSR' A
#
# COMPACT_ATOMS: atom_id res chain seq x y z
N MET A 1 -15.98 3.76 13.61
CA MET A 1 -15.15 4.94 13.27
C MET A 1 -14.39 4.86 11.94
N PRO A 2 -13.89 3.72 11.41
CA PRO A 2 -13.09 3.74 10.16
C PRO A 2 -13.92 3.93 8.87
N ILE A 3 -15.20 3.58 8.89
CA ILE A 3 -16.06 3.56 7.69
C ILE A 3 -16.42 4.98 7.21
N LEU A 4 -16.68 5.92 8.13
CA LEU A 4 -16.97 7.32 7.80
C LEU A 4 -15.77 8.00 7.11
N ILE A 5 -14.56 7.74 7.60
CA ILE A 5 -13.32 8.29 7.04
C ILE A 5 -13.12 7.76 5.61
N LEU A 6 -13.39 6.48 5.38
CA LEU A 6 -13.33 5.84 4.06
C LEU A 6 -14.31 6.45 3.06
N ILE A 7 -15.54 6.77 3.50
CA ILE A 7 -16.56 7.41 2.67
C ILE A 7 -16.12 8.83 2.30
N VAL A 8 -15.58 9.60 3.25
CA VAL A 8 -15.08 10.97 3.01
C VAL A 8 -13.87 10.97 2.06
N ILE A 9 -12.91 10.07 2.27
CA ILE A 9 -11.74 9.93 1.40
C ILE A 9 -12.15 9.45 0.00
N GLY A 10 -13.07 8.48 -0.10
CA GLY A 10 -13.61 7.99 -1.36
C GLY A 10 -14.34 9.09 -2.14
N ALA A 11 -15.17 9.88 -1.46
CA ALA A 11 -15.86 11.02 -2.08
C ALA A 11 -14.87 12.10 -2.57
N ALA A 12 -13.84 12.42 -1.77
CA ALA A 12 -12.80 13.37 -2.16
C ALA A 12 -11.98 12.87 -3.36
N ALA A 13 -11.62 11.57 -3.38
CA ALA A 13 -10.92 10.95 -4.49
C ALA A 13 -11.76 10.90 -5.78
N GLY A 14 -13.06 10.59 -5.66
CA GLY A 14 -14.00 10.61 -6.79
C GLY A 14 -14.16 12.01 -7.39
N PHE A 15 -14.28 13.04 -6.55
CA PHE A 15 -14.37 14.44 -6.99
C PHE A 15 -13.08 14.90 -7.70
N LEU A 16 -11.92 14.49 -7.18
CA LEU A 16 -10.63 14.80 -7.81
C LEU A 16 -10.46 14.09 -9.16
N ALA A 17 -10.85 12.81 -9.25
CA ALA A 17 -10.78 12.03 -10.49
C ALA A 17 -11.69 12.58 -11.59
N THR A 18 -12.94 12.90 -11.25
CA THR A 18 -13.91 13.50 -12.20
C THR A 18 -13.46 14.88 -12.68
N ARG A 19 -12.83 15.68 -11.81
CA ARG A 19 -12.22 16.97 -12.17
C ARG A 19 -11.02 16.80 -13.12
N PHE A 20 -10.13 15.85 -12.86
CA PHE A 20 -8.99 15.55 -13.74
C PHE A 20 -9.42 15.04 -15.11
N MET A 21 -10.49 14.24 -15.16
CA MET A 21 -11.01 13.68 -16.41
C MET A 21 -11.96 14.63 -17.17
N ARG A 22 -12.27 15.81 -16.63
CA ARG A 22 -13.25 16.78 -17.17
C ARG A 22 -14.62 16.16 -17.47
N VAL A 23 -15.00 15.13 -16.73
CA VAL A 23 -16.31 14.48 -16.86
C VAL A 23 -17.23 15.01 -15.77
N GLN A 24 -18.26 15.76 -16.16
CA GLN A 24 -19.30 16.21 -15.24
C GLN A 24 -20.23 15.01 -14.97
N THR A 25 -20.06 14.37 -13.83
CA THR A 25 -20.90 13.27 -13.35
C THR A 25 -21.68 13.74 -12.14
N ASP A 26 -22.92 13.28 -11.97
CA ASP A 26 -23.74 13.58 -10.79
C ASP A 26 -23.05 13.12 -9.50
N VAL A 27 -23.36 13.81 -8.39
CA VAL A 27 -22.73 13.60 -7.07
C VAL A 27 -22.73 12.12 -6.66
N LEU A 28 -23.84 11.41 -6.90
CA LEU A 28 -23.96 9.99 -6.57
C LEU A 28 -23.01 9.12 -7.39
N THR A 29 -22.86 9.42 -8.68
CA THR A 29 -21.96 8.72 -9.60
C THR A 29 -20.50 8.99 -9.24
N THR A 30 -20.16 10.22 -8.84
CA THR A 30 -18.83 10.58 -8.33
C THR A 30 -18.46 9.79 -7.07
N ILE A 31 -19.39 9.65 -6.13
CA ILE A 31 -19.19 8.85 -4.92
C ILE A 31 -19.02 7.37 -5.27
N ALA A 32 -19.84 6.83 -6.18
CA ALA A 32 -19.74 5.43 -6.61
C ALA A 32 -18.39 5.12 -7.29
N ILE A 33 -17.93 6.01 -8.17
CA ILE A 33 -16.60 5.90 -8.81
C ILE A 33 -15.49 6.02 -7.76
N GLY A 34 -15.63 6.94 -6.80
CA GLY A 34 -14.68 7.12 -5.70
C GLY A 34 -14.55 5.89 -4.80
N ILE A 35 -15.67 5.26 -4.44
CA ILE A 35 -15.70 4.00 -3.67
C ILE A 35 -15.09 2.86 -4.51
N GLY A 36 -15.45 2.73 -5.78
CA GLY A 36 -14.86 1.73 -6.69
C GLY A 36 -13.35 1.90 -6.85
N GLY A 37 -12.88 3.14 -6.99
CA GLY A 37 -11.46 3.49 -7.04
C GLY A 37 -10.73 3.23 -5.74
N ALA A 38 -11.36 3.46 -4.58
CA ALA A 38 -10.78 3.14 -3.27
C ALA A 38 -10.64 1.63 -3.05
N LEU A 39 -11.61 0.82 -3.50
CA LEU A 39 -11.53 -0.64 -3.42
C LEU A 39 -10.41 -1.20 -4.31
N LEU A 40 -10.33 -0.72 -5.56
CA LEU A 40 -9.26 -1.11 -6.49
C LEU A 40 -7.88 -0.62 -6.03
N GLY A 41 -7.79 0.64 -5.62
CA GLY A 41 -6.55 1.25 -5.13
C GLY A 41 -6.04 0.55 -3.88
N TRP A 42 -6.92 0.20 -2.95
CA TRP A 42 -6.56 -0.61 -1.78
C TRP A 42 -5.98 -1.96 -2.18
N GLY A 43 -6.61 -2.67 -3.12
CA GLY A 43 -6.12 -3.97 -3.61
C GLY A 43 -4.75 -3.87 -4.28
N ILE A 44 -4.57 -2.87 -5.16
CA ILE A 44 -3.31 -2.62 -5.88
C ILE A 44 -2.18 -2.24 -4.89
N LEU A 45 -2.43 -1.31 -3.97
CA LEU A 45 -1.46 -0.94 -2.95
C LEU A 45 -1.06 -2.14 -2.09
N ARG A 46 -2.04 -2.98 -1.68
CA ARG A 46 -1.77 -4.20 -0.91
C ARG A 46 -0.86 -5.15 -1.68
N PHE A 47 -1.08 -5.29 -2.98
CA PHE A 47 -0.27 -6.12 -3.86
C PHE A 47 1.16 -5.58 -3.99
N LEU A 48 1.33 -4.28 -4.23
CA LEU A 48 2.66 -3.64 -4.29
C LEU A 48 3.41 -3.76 -2.95
N VAL A 49 2.75 -3.51 -1.82
CA VAL A 49 3.35 -3.62 -0.49
C VAL A 49 3.70 -5.08 -0.17
N SER A 50 2.86 -6.03 -0.57
CA SER A 50 3.17 -7.46 -0.42
C SER A 50 4.47 -7.78 -1.15
N VAL A 51 4.54 -7.57 -2.47
CA VAL A 51 5.71 -7.90 -3.29
C VAL A 51 6.98 -7.22 -2.78
N SER A 52 6.92 -5.93 -2.44
CA SER A 52 8.06 -5.22 -1.84
C SER A 52 8.44 -5.77 -0.47
N GLY A 53 7.47 -6.17 0.35
CA GLY A 53 7.68 -6.81 1.65
C GLY A 53 8.44 -8.13 1.54
N TRP A 54 8.15 -8.99 0.56
CA TRP A 54 8.89 -10.24 0.34
C TRP A 54 10.34 -9.99 -0.04
N VAL A 55 10.59 -9.02 -0.93
CA VAL A 55 11.95 -8.63 -1.33
C VAL A 55 12.71 -8.04 -0.14
N ALA A 56 12.08 -7.15 0.63
CA ALA A 56 12.66 -6.58 1.83
C ALA A 56 12.96 -7.65 2.90
N ALA A 57 12.06 -8.61 3.09
CA ALA A 57 12.24 -9.73 4.00
C ALA A 57 13.42 -10.63 3.58
N PHE A 58 13.56 -10.92 2.28
CA PHE A 58 14.68 -11.70 1.76
C PHE A 58 16.01 -10.98 1.99
N VAL A 59 16.11 -9.70 1.63
CA VAL A 59 17.33 -8.90 1.83
C VAL A 59 17.67 -8.79 3.33
N GLY A 60 16.67 -8.55 4.18
CA GLY A 60 16.86 -8.50 5.63
C GLY A 60 17.35 -9.82 6.22
N ALA A 61 16.80 -10.96 5.76
CA ALA A 61 17.22 -12.28 6.19
C ALA A 61 18.67 -12.59 5.78
N VAL A 62 19.06 -12.24 4.55
CA VAL A 62 20.44 -12.42 4.06
C VAL A 62 21.42 -11.61 4.90
N ILE A 63 21.13 -10.33 5.14
CA ILE A 63 21.99 -9.47 5.97
C ILE A 63 22.06 -9.99 7.41
N GLY A 64 20.93 -10.42 7.97
CA GLY A 64 20.88 -11.02 9.30
C GLY A 64 21.73 -12.29 9.42
N ALA A 65 21.67 -13.17 8.42
CA ALA A 65 22.48 -14.38 8.38
C ALA A 65 23.99 -14.07 8.29
N ILE A 66 24.38 -13.11 7.45
CA ILE A 66 25.78 -12.65 7.36
C ILE A 66 26.26 -12.10 8.70
N ALA A 67 25.46 -11.28 9.36
CA ALA A 67 25.79 -10.70 10.66
C ALA A 67 25.95 -11.78 11.75
N LEU A 68 25.06 -12.78 11.77
CA LEU A 68 25.13 -13.92 12.69
C LEU A 68 26.40 -14.76 12.46
N ILE A 69 26.72 -15.06 11.19
CA ILE A 69 27.94 -15.80 10.83
C ILE A 69 29.19 -15.02 11.25
N TRP A 70 29.22 -13.72 10.99
CA TRP A 70 30.33 -12.86 11.40
C TRP A 70 30.52 -12.85 12.92
N LEU A 71 29.41 -12.76 13.68
CA LEU A 71 29.44 -12.83 15.14
C LEU A 71 29.97 -14.18 15.62
N TRP A 72 29.49 -15.28 15.04
CA TRP A 72 29.95 -16.62 15.36
C TRP A 72 31.46 -16.78 15.12
N GLN A 73 31.95 -16.36 13.96
CA GLN A 73 33.38 -16.39 13.63
C GLN A 73 34.21 -15.56 14.61
N LYS A 74 33.72 -14.39 15.02
CA LYS A 74 34.46 -13.47 15.87
C LYS A 74 34.56 -13.92 17.34
N TYR A 75 33.51 -14.54 17.87
CA TYR A 75 33.40 -14.84 19.30
C TYR A 75 33.53 -16.32 19.65
N VAL A 76 33.09 -17.22 18.76
CA VAL A 76 33.06 -18.67 19.02
C VAL A 76 34.19 -19.40 18.30
N SER A 77 34.62 -18.91 17.13
CA SER A 77 35.70 -19.54 16.35
C SER A 77 37.10 -19.01 16.70
N ARG A 78 37.27 -18.39 17.87
CA ARG A 78 38.59 -18.02 18.42
C ARG A 78 39.12 -19.08 19.36
#